data_AF-A0A3D0LC48-F1
#
_entry.id   AF-A0A3D0LC48-F1
#
_cell.length_a   1.000
_cell.length_b   1.000
_cell.length_c   1.000
_cell.angle_alpha   90.00
_cell.angle_beta   90.00
_cell.angle_gamma   90.00
#
_symmetry.space_group_name_H-M   'P 1'
#
loop_
_entity.id
_entity.type
_entity.pdbx_description
1 polymer ?
#
loop_
_entity_poly.entity_id
_entity_poly.type
_entity_poly.pdbx_seq_one_letter_code
_entity_poly.pdbx_strand_id
1 'polypeptide(L)'
;MANEIVKFEDLPSIKRGYIEGLKYYYSIIQRNEQSFVEFPELYSSIVQFGYELARINQDEEGSSLGALVMLNNDFYPEGKMHPAFRALKLEVALDGISECLMYLKKRVYV
;
A
#
# COMPACT_ATOMS: atom_id res chain seq x y z
N MET A 1 19.58 -5.67 23.32
CA MET A 1 19.33 -4.24 23.04
C MET A 1 17.84 -4.15 22.73
N ALA A 2 17.11 -3.26 23.41
CA ALA A 2 15.68 -3.10 23.14
C ALA A 2 15.53 -2.40 21.79
N ASN A 3 14.82 -3.01 20.85
CA ASN A 3 14.52 -2.42 19.55
C ASN A 3 13.64 -1.19 19.78
N GLU A 4 14.16 -0.01 19.45
CA GLU A 4 13.41 1.23 19.55
C GLU A 4 12.40 1.27 18.40
N ILE A 5 11.12 1.08 18.71
CA ILE A 5 10.05 1.29 17.73
C ILE A 5 10.11 2.77 17.30
N VAL A 6 10.59 3.03 16.07
CA VAL A 6 10.58 4.38 15.50
C VAL A 6 9.14 4.88 15.44
N LYS A 7 8.81 5.90 16.24
CA LYS A 7 7.44 6.42 16.25
C LYS A 7 7.19 7.13 14.92
N PHE A 8 5.95 7.04 14.44
CA PHE A 8 5.54 7.68 13.19
C PHE A 8 5.94 9.16 13.13
N GLU A 9 5.85 9.87 14.25
CA GLU A 9 6.17 11.29 14.40
C GLU A 9 7.65 11.62 14.18
N ASP A 10 8.53 10.64 14.39
CA ASP A 10 9.98 10.77 14.28
C ASP A 10 10.46 10.58 12.82
N LEU A 11 9.57 10.17 11.90
CA LEU A 11 9.87 10.06 10.49
C LEU A 11 9.96 11.45 9.82
N PRO A 12 10.85 11.63 8.81
CA PRO A 12 10.89 12.85 8.00
C PRO A 12 9.49 13.20 7.47
N SER A 13 9.12 14.48 7.51
CA SER A 13 7.77 14.95 7.12
C SER A 13 7.30 14.43 5.76
N ILE A 14 8.23 14.27 4.81
CA ILE A 14 7.96 13.73 3.47
C ILE A 14 7.56 12.25 3.53
N LYS A 15 8.27 11.43 4.33
CA LYS A 15 7.97 10.00 4.48
C LYS A 15 6.60 9.81 5.15
N ARG A 16 6.30 10.60 6.18
CA ARG A 16 4.95 10.64 6.78
C ARG A 16 3.88 10.98 5.76
N GLY A 17 4.10 12.00 4.93
CA GLY A 17 3.17 12.42 3.90
C GLY A 17 2.80 11.29 2.93
N TYR A 18 3.78 10.52 2.45
CA TYR A 18 3.50 9.38 1.56
C TYR A 18 2.82 8.20 2.28
N ILE A 19 3.09 7.98 3.56
CA ILE A 19 2.38 6.95 4.34
C ILE A 19 0.92 7.35 4.58
N GLU A 20 0.65 8.61 4.89
CA GLU A 20 -0.72 9.13 4.95
C GLU A 20 -1.40 9.08 3.58
N GLY A 21 -0.66 9.36 2.50
CA GLY A 21 -1.13 9.16 1.13
C GLY A 21 -1.56 7.72 0.86
N LEU A 22 -0.74 6.74 1.23
CA LEU A 22 -1.10 5.32 1.12
C LEU A 22 -2.38 4.99 1.88
N LYS A 23 -2.50 5.43 3.13
CA LYS A 23 -3.71 5.21 3.94
C LYS A 23 -4.94 5.83 3.29
N TYR A 24 -4.81 7.06 2.79
CA TYR A 24 -5.89 7.76 2.12
C TYR A 24 -6.38 6.98 0.88
N TYR A 25 -5.48 6.65 -0.04
CA TYR A 25 -5.86 5.95 -1.27
C TYR A 25 -6.35 4.52 -1.01
N TYR A 26 -5.72 3.80 -0.08
CA TYR A 26 -6.19 2.47 0.33
C TYR A 26 -7.59 2.53 0.94
N SER A 27 -7.92 3.57 1.71
CA SER A 27 -9.27 3.73 2.27
C SER A 27 -10.36 3.84 1.18
N ILE A 28 -10.03 4.34 -0.01
CA ILE A 28 -10.95 4.40 -1.16
C ILE A 28 -11.23 3.00 -1.70
N ILE A 29 -10.18 2.16 -1.80
CA ILE A 29 -10.32 0.74 -2.19
C ILE A 29 -11.14 -0.02 -1.14
N GLN A 30 -10.83 0.17 0.15
CA GLN A 30 -11.50 -0.51 1.26
C GLN A 30 -13.00 -0.22 1.35
N ARG A 31 -13.44 1.00 0.97
CA ARG A 31 -14.89 1.31 0.88
C ARG A 31 -15.64 0.43 -0.13
N ASN A 32 -14.93 -0.19 -1.07
CA ASN A 32 -15.48 -1.08 -2.08
C ASN A 32 -15.06 -2.54 -1.86
N GLU A 33 -14.51 -2.89 -0.69
CA GLU A 33 -13.89 -4.20 -0.42
C GLU A 33 -14.82 -5.38 -0.73
N GLN A 34 -16.11 -5.25 -0.41
CA GLN A 34 -17.14 -6.27 -0.65
C GLN A 34 -17.29 -6.63 -2.15
N SER A 35 -17.03 -5.68 -3.05
CA SER A 35 -17.09 -5.91 -4.50
C SER A 35 -15.96 -6.78 -5.02
N PHE A 36 -14.92 -7.03 -4.21
CA PHE A 36 -13.78 -7.86 -4.60
C PHE A 36 -13.93 -9.33 -4.19
N VAL A 37 -14.95 -9.70 -3.42
CA VAL A 37 -15.15 -11.08 -2.93
C VAL A 37 -15.27 -12.10 -4.08
N GLU A 38 -15.78 -11.66 -5.24
CA GLU A 38 -15.86 -12.47 -6.46
C GLU A 38 -14.50 -12.75 -7.12
N PHE A 39 -13.43 -12.09 -6.66
CA PHE A 39 -12.05 -12.23 -7.11
C PHE A 39 -11.16 -12.66 -5.93
N PRO A 40 -11.16 -13.94 -5.51
CA PRO A 40 -10.57 -14.37 -4.24
C PRO A 40 -9.08 -14.03 -4.07
N GLU A 41 -8.29 -14.18 -5.14
CA GLU A 41 -6.85 -13.84 -5.11
C GLU A 41 -6.65 -12.34 -4.92
N LEU A 42 -7.38 -11.52 -5.68
CA LEU A 42 -7.31 -10.07 -5.58
C LEU A 42 -7.79 -9.58 -4.21
N TYR A 43 -8.88 -10.15 -3.71
CA TYR A 43 -9.40 -9.88 -2.37
C TYR A 43 -8.35 -10.18 -1.30
N SER A 44 -7.70 -11.34 -1.39
CA SER A 44 -6.61 -11.71 -0.47
C SER A 44 -5.46 -10.70 -0.52
N SER A 45 -5.04 -10.26 -1.71
CA SER A 45 -3.99 -9.24 -1.84
C SER A 45 -4.42 -7.89 -1.26
N ILE A 46 -5.67 -7.46 -1.45
CA ILE A 46 -6.22 -6.23 -0.86
C ILE A 46 -6.21 -6.30 0.67
N VAL A 47 -6.65 -7.42 1.25
CA VAL A 47 -6.65 -7.63 2.70
C VAL A 47 -5.23 -7.62 3.25
N GLN A 48 -4.31 -8.36 2.60
CA GLN A 48 -2.91 -8.39 3.01
C GLN A 48 -2.23 -7.02 2.90
N PHE A 49 -2.59 -6.22 1.88
CA PHE A 49 -2.10 -4.86 1.73
C PHE A 49 -2.48 -4.00 2.94
N GLY A 50 -3.70 -4.13 3.46
CA GLY A 50 -4.14 -3.43 4.67
C GLY A 50 -3.33 -3.80 5.91
N TYR A 51 -3.02 -5.09 6.08
CA TYR A 51 -2.19 -5.56 7.20
C TYR A 51 -0.77 -5.01 7.14
N GLU A 52 -0.11 -5.06 5.98
CA GLU A 52 1.24 -4.51 5.83
C GLU A 52 1.25 -2.98 5.97
N LEU A 53 0.21 -2.29 5.49
CA LEU A 53 0.09 -0.84 5.64
C LEU A 53 -0.05 -0.43 7.11
N ALA A 54 -0.78 -1.19 7.93
CA ALA A 54 -0.87 -0.94 9.36
C ALA A 54 0.48 -1.11 10.08
N ARG A 55 1.35 -1.98 9.55
CA ARG A 55 2.66 -2.32 10.12
C ARG A 55 3.81 -1.49 9.56
N ILE A 56 3.58 -0.69 8.52
CA ILE A 56 4.63 0.06 7.79
C ILE A 56 5.50 0.98 8.68
N ASN A 57 4.97 1.41 9.84
CA ASN A 57 5.69 2.25 10.80
C ASN A 57 6.29 1.47 11.98
N GLN A 58 5.97 0.19 12.10
CA GLN A 58 6.43 -0.70 13.17
C GLN A 58 7.64 -1.52 12.72
N ASP A 59 7.98 -1.44 11.44
CA ASP A 59 9.00 -2.26 10.81
C ASP A 59 10.22 -1.42 10.43
N GLU A 60 11.28 -1.53 11.24
CA GLU A 60 12.56 -0.85 11.03
C GLU A 60 13.30 -1.38 9.79
N GLU A 61 13.09 -2.64 9.41
CA GLU A 61 13.80 -3.28 8.29
C GLU A 61 13.17 -2.96 6.93
N GLY A 62 12.00 -2.31 6.90
CA GLY A 62 11.30 -1.96 5.67
C GLY A 62 10.72 -3.16 4.92
N SER A 63 10.60 -4.32 5.57
CA SER A 63 10.01 -5.54 5.00
C SER A 63 8.54 -5.32 4.59
N SER A 64 7.75 -4.59 5.38
CA SER A 64 6.37 -4.21 5.05
C SER A 64 6.31 -3.31 3.81
N LEU A 65 7.26 -2.41 3.60
CA LEU A 65 7.29 -1.62 2.35
C LEU A 65 7.58 -2.50 1.14
N GLY A 66 8.51 -3.45 1.26
CA GLY A 66 8.77 -4.45 0.23
C GLY A 66 7.52 -5.28 -0.11
N ALA A 67 6.82 -5.75 0.92
CA ALA A 67 5.58 -6.51 0.78
C ALA A 67 4.47 -5.68 0.11
N LEU A 68 4.28 -4.42 0.50
CA LEU A 68 3.32 -3.52 -0.13
C LEU A 68 3.61 -3.29 -1.61
N VAL A 69 4.89 -3.16 -1.99
CA VAL A 69 5.29 -3.04 -3.40
C VAL A 69 4.99 -4.32 -4.17
N MET A 70 5.23 -5.49 -3.58
CA MET A 70 4.88 -6.77 -4.19
C MET A 70 3.36 -6.90 -4.39
N LEU A 71 2.57 -6.67 -3.34
CA LEU A 71 1.11 -6.75 -3.38
C LEU A 71 0.50 -5.74 -4.37
N ASN A 72 1.11 -4.56 -4.51
CA ASN A 72 0.66 -3.60 -5.51
C ASN A 72 0.79 -4.16 -6.94
N ASN A 73 1.77 -5.02 -7.22
CA ASN A 73 1.88 -5.64 -8.55
C ASN A 73 0.73 -6.61 -8.85
N ASP A 74 0.14 -7.23 -7.82
CA ASP A 74 -1.04 -8.10 -7.98
C ASP A 74 -2.25 -7.31 -8.48
N PHE A 75 -2.28 -5.99 -8.23
CA PHE A 75 -3.32 -5.11 -8.78
C PHE A 75 -3.14 -4.84 -10.28
N TYR A 76 -1.99 -5.21 -10.84
CA TYR A 76 -1.62 -5.03 -12.24
C TYR A 76 -1.17 -6.35 -12.90
N PRO A 77 -2.04 -7.37 -13.02
CA PRO A 77 -1.70 -8.61 -13.71
C PRO A 77 -1.19 -8.32 -15.13
N GLU A 78 -0.06 -8.92 -15.50
CA GLU A 78 0.61 -8.70 -16.79
C GLU A 78 0.95 -7.22 -17.07
N GLY A 79 1.14 -6.42 -16.02
CA GLY A 79 1.42 -4.98 -16.12
C GLY A 79 0.20 -4.13 -16.47
N LYS A 80 -1.02 -4.69 -16.40
CA LYS A 80 -2.27 -3.98 -16.68
C LYS A 80 -3.17 -4.00 -15.46
N MET A 81 -3.77 -2.85 -15.13
CA MET A 81 -4.71 -2.74 -14.02
C MET A 81 -5.81 -3.79 -14.09
N HIS A 82 -6.03 -4.51 -12.99
CA HIS A 82 -7.05 -5.55 -12.91
C HIS A 82 -8.45 -4.96 -13.21
N PRO A 83 -9.28 -5.62 -14.05
CA PRO A 83 -10.55 -5.06 -14.52
C PRO A 83 -11.53 -4.66 -13.42
N ALA A 84 -11.50 -5.36 -12.27
CA ALA A 84 -12.33 -5.05 -11.10
C ALA A 84 -12.14 -3.59 -10.63
N PHE A 85 -10.91 -3.08 -10.57
CA PHE A 85 -10.65 -1.70 -10.17
C PHE A 85 -11.21 -0.69 -11.16
N ARG A 86 -11.11 -0.98 -12.46
CA ARG A 86 -11.64 -0.13 -13.52
C ARG A 86 -13.18 -0.09 -13.50
N ALA A 87 -13.82 -1.24 -13.26
CA ALA A 87 -15.27 -1.34 -13.11
C ALA A 87 -15.80 -0.49 -11.93
N LEU A 88 -15.00 -0.41 -10.86
CA LEU A 88 -15.29 0.35 -9.65
C LEU A 88 -14.78 1.81 -9.70
N LYS A 89 -14.16 2.24 -10.81
CA LYS A 89 -13.58 3.58 -11.00
C LYS A 89 -12.52 3.95 -9.94
N LEU A 90 -11.62 3.01 -9.66
CA LEU A 90 -10.59 3.12 -8.62
C LEU A 90 -9.20 3.50 -9.17
N GLU A 91 -9.13 3.98 -10.42
CA GLU A 91 -7.87 4.29 -11.10
C GLU A 91 -7.03 5.30 -10.32
N VAL A 92 -7.65 6.39 -9.86
CA VAL A 92 -6.98 7.44 -9.08
C VAL A 92 -6.40 6.90 -7.78
N ALA A 93 -7.10 5.96 -7.13
CA ALA A 93 -6.62 5.36 -5.89
C ALA A 93 -5.40 4.48 -6.14
N LEU A 94 -5.43 3.67 -7.20
CA LEU A 94 -4.30 2.82 -7.57
C LEU A 94 -3.06 3.60 -8.04
N ASP A 95 -3.27 4.65 -8.84
CA ASP A 95 -2.19 5.53 -9.28
C ASP A 95 -1.55 6.23 -8.07
N GLY A 96 -2.38 6.73 -7.14
CA GLY A 96 -1.93 7.32 -5.88
C GLY A 96 -1.15 6.36 -4.99
N ILE A 97 -1.59 5.10 -4.87
CA ILE A 97 -0.84 4.05 -4.15
C ILE A 97 0.52 3.83 -4.82
N SER A 98 0.53 3.63 -6.14
CA SER A 98 1.76 3.35 -6.90
C SER A 98 2.77 4.49 -6.78
N GLU A 99 2.32 5.74 -6.86
CA GLU A 99 3.16 6.92 -6.65
C GLU A 99 3.76 6.95 -5.24
N CYS A 100 2.93 6.77 -4.21
CA CYS A 100 3.40 6.78 -2.82
C CYS A 100 4.44 5.67 -2.58
N LEU A 101 4.18 4.44 -3.06
CA LEU A 101 5.12 3.32 -2.95
C LEU A 101 6.44 3.59 -3.68
N MET A 102 6.39 4.18 -4.88
CA MET A 102 7.59 4.54 -5.63
C MET A 102 8.47 5.52 -4.82
N TYR A 103 7.87 6.56 -4.24
CA TYR A 103 8.63 7.55 -3.47
C TYR A 103 9.16 6.99 -2.16
N LEU A 104 8.37 6.17 -1.46
CA LEU A 104 8.81 5.49 -0.25
C LEU A 104 9.99 4.57 -0.55
N LYS A 105 9.93 3.80 -1.64
CA LYS A 105 11.04 2.93 -2.07
C LYS A 105 12.31 3.74 -2.39
N LYS A 106 12.20 4.82 -3.16
CA LYS A 106 13.35 5.69 -3.51
C LYS A 106 14.04 6.32 -2.29
N ARG A 107 13.35 6.44 -1.15
CA ARG A 107 13.86 7.09 0.08
C ARG A 107 14.34 6.10 1.15
N VAL A 108 14.12 4.79 0.96
CA VAL A 108 14.64 3.73 1.85
C VAL A 108 16.01 3.20 1.37
N TYR A 109 16.31 3.33 0.08
CA TYR A 109 17.58 2.87 -0.51
C TYR A 109 18.60 4.00 -0.79
N VAL A 110 18.45 5.16 -0.15
CA VAL A 110 19.41 6.29 -0.23
C VAL A 110 19.89 6.66 1.16
#